data_AF-A0A955TQ81-F1
#
_entry.id   AF-A0A955TQ81-F1
#
_cell.length_a   1.000
_cell.length_b   1.000
_cell.length_c   1.000
_cell.angle_alpha   90.00
_cell.angle_beta   90.00
_cell.angle_gamma   90.00
#
_symmetry.space_group_name_H-M   'P 1'
#
loop_
_entity.id
_entity.type
_entity.pdbx_description
1 polymer ?
#
loop_
_entity_poly.entity_id
_entity_poly.type
_entity_poly.pdbx_seq_one_letter_code
_entity_poly.pdbx_strand_id
1 'polypeptide(L)' 'AYGADCVLLIVAGLDRIQLEDFFALATELQMDVLIETHDERELDTVLERIPTVT' A
#
# COMPACT_ATOMS: atom_id res chain seq x y z
N ALA A 1 -15.62 -7.02 10.03
CA ALA A 1 -14.88 -5.76 9.80
C ALA A 1 -15.76 -4.57 10.20
N TYR A 2 -15.18 -3.45 10.66
CA TYR A 2 -15.90 -2.27 11.14
C TYR A 2 -16.48 -1.37 10.03
N GLY A 3 -16.57 -1.87 8.79
CA GLY A 3 -17.11 -1.13 7.64
C GLY A 3 -16.17 -0.06 7.09
N ALA A 4 -14.84 -0.29 7.13
CA ALA A 4 -13.88 0.57 6.44
C ALA A 4 -13.80 0.20 4.96
N ASP A 5 -13.89 1.20 4.10
CA ASP A 5 -13.80 1.10 2.63
C ASP A 5 -12.39 1.39 2.10
N CYS A 6 -11.49 1.88 2.96
CA CYS A 6 -10.13 2.25 2.61
C CYS A 6 -9.13 1.92 3.74
N VAL A 7 -7.86 1.71 3.37
CA VAL A 7 -6.73 1.57 4.30
C VAL A 7 -5.56 2.45 3.89
N LEU A 8 -4.87 3.02 4.88
CA LEU A 8 -3.62 3.76 4.71
C LEU A 8 -2.42 2.84 4.95
N LEU A 9 -1.53 2.72 3.96
CA LEU A 9 -0.25 2.03 4.08
C LEU A 9 0.88 3.07 4.07
N ILE A 10 1.67 3.15 5.14
CA ILE A 10 2.74 4.14 5.28
C ILE A 10 4.08 3.45 5.02
N VAL A 11 4.78 3.84 3.95
CA VAL A 11 6.01 3.16 3.51
C VAL A 11 7.12 3.26 4.55
N ALA A 12 7.27 4.41 5.22
CA ALA A 12 8.24 4.60 6.30
C ALA A 12 8.07 3.63 7.48
N GLY A 13 6.86 3.08 7.67
CA GLY A 13 6.52 2.19 8.77
C GLY A 13 6.51 0.70 8.42
N LEU A 14 6.75 0.35 7.15
CA LEU A 14 6.63 -1.02 6.65
C LEU A 14 7.94 -1.45 5.98
N ASP A 15 8.30 -2.72 6.16
CA ASP A 15 9.27 -3.31 5.26
C ASP A 15 8.63 -3.64 3.90
N ARG A 16 9.48 -3.97 2.92
CA ARG A 16 9.07 -4.23 1.53
C ARG A 16 8.07 -5.37 1.40
N ILE A 17 8.25 -6.44 2.18
CA ILE A 17 7.38 -7.62 2.12
C ILE A 17 6.03 -7.26 2.73
N GLN A 18 6.03 -6.55 3.86
CA GLN A 18 4.81 -6.09 4.51
C GLN A 18 3.98 -5.16 3.61
N LEU A 19 4.61 -4.24 2.89
CA LEU A 19 3.92 -3.34 1.96
C LEU A 19 3.18 -4.13 0.87
N GLU A 20 3.84 -5.12 0.26
CA GLU A 20 3.25 -5.99 -0.78
C GLU A 20 2.12 -6.86 -0.22
N ASP A 21 2.34 -7.52 0.91
CA ASP A 21 1.37 -8.41 1.53
C ASP A 21 0.11 -7.64 1.96
N PHE A 22 0.27 -6.46 2.56
CA PHE A 22 -0.88 -5.64 2.97
C PHE A 22 -1.61 -5.01 1.80
N PHE A 23 -0.90 -4.59 0.74
CA PHE A 23 -1.53 -4.13 -0.49
C PHE A 23 -2.36 -5.25 -1.15
N ALA A 24 -1.80 -6.46 -1.25
CA ALA A 24 -2.47 -7.61 -1.82
C ALA A 24 -3.73 -7.98 -1.01
N LEU A 25 -3.60 -8.02 0.33
CA LEU A 25 -4.72 -8.31 1.21
C LEU A 25 -5.83 -7.26 1.10
N ALA A 26 -5.49 -5.97 1.10
CA ALA A 26 -6.48 -4.90 0.96
C ALA A 26 -7.21 -4.97 -0.38
N THR A 27 -6.48 -5.30 -1.45
CA THR A 27 -7.06 -5.51 -2.79
C THR A 27 -7.99 -6.72 -2.83
N GLU A 28 -7.62 -7.83 -2.20
CA GLU A 28 -8.47 -9.03 -2.08
C GLU A 28 -9.77 -8.73 -1.32
N LEU A 29 -9.68 -7.88 -0.30
CA LEU A 29 -10.82 -7.39 0.48
C LEU A 29 -11.63 -6.29 -0.24
N GLN A 30 -11.26 -5.93 -1.47
CA GLN A 30 -11.87 -4.87 -2.27
C GLN A 30 -11.91 -3.51 -1.55
N MET A 31 -10.88 -3.21 -0.75
CA MET A 31 -10.68 -1.92 -0.11
C MET A 31 -9.88 -0.99 -1.01
N ASP A 32 -10.16 0.31 -0.94
CA ASP A 32 -9.27 1.33 -1.49
C ASP A 32 -7.96 1.36 -0.69
N VAL A 33 -6.83 1.56 -1.37
CA VAL A 33 -5.52 1.63 -0.73
C VAL A 33 -4.89 2.99 -0.99
N LEU A 34 -4.66 3.73 0.09
CA LEU A 34 -3.88 4.96 0.06
C LEU A 34 -2.46 4.66 0.53
N ILE A 35 -1.47 4.90 -0.32
CA ILE A 35 -0.06 4.72 0.03
C ILE A 35 0.56 6.08 0.33
N GLU A 36 1.15 6.21 1.53
CA GLU A 36 1.82 7.43 1.98
C GLU A 36 3.35 7.28 1.90
N THR A 37 3.97 8.22 1.19
CA THR A 37 5.42 8.33 1.02
C THR A 37 5.89 9.72 1.45
N HIS A 38 7.09 9.78 2.02
CA HIS A 38 7.68 11.01 2.58
C HIS A 38 8.93 11.47 1.83
N ASP A 39 9.49 10.63 0.96
CA ASP A 39 10.61 10.98 0.10
C ASP A 39 10.58 10.22 -1.23
N GLU A 40 11.52 10.56 -2.11
CA GLU A 40 11.63 9.96 -3.45
C GLU A 40 11.97 8.47 -3.42
N ARG A 41 12.73 7.98 -2.42
CA ARG A 41 13.12 6.57 -2.33
C ARG A 41 11.95 5.68 -1.93
N GLU A 42 11.09 6.19 -1.05
CA GLU A 42 9.83 5.55 -0.71
C GLU A 42 8.90 5.48 -1.93
N LEU A 43 8.79 6.57 -2.69
CA LEU A 43 8.02 6.59 -3.94
C LEU A 43 8.56 5.59 -4.97
N ASP A 44 9.88 5.57 -5.20
CA ASP A 44 10.52 4.61 -6.10
C ASP A 44 10.21 3.17 -5.68
N THR A 45 10.27 2.88 -4.37
CA THR A 45 9.91 1.57 -3.83
C THR A 45 8.46 1.20 -4.15
N VAL A 46 7.53 2.15 -4.07
CA VAL A 46 6.12 1.91 -4.43
C VAL A 46 5.98 1.65 -5.92
N LEU A 47 6.59 2.49 -6.78
CA LEU A 47 6.50 2.36 -8.23
C LEU A 47 7.12 1.06 -8.76
N GLU A 48 8.16 0.56 -8.11
CA GLU A 48 8.82 -0.70 -8.48
C GLU A 48 8.04 -1.95 -8.07
N ARG A 49 7.29 -1.88 -6.97
CA ARG A 49 6.77 -3.07 -6.27
C ARG A 49 5.25 -3.18 -6.30
N ILE A 50 4.56 -2.05 -6.35
CA ILE A 50 3.10 -2.01 -6.31
C ILE A 50 2.56 -1.79 -7.72
N PRO A 51 1.68 -2.68 -8.21
CA PRO A 51 1.09 -2.52 -9.53
C PRO A 51 0.22 -1.28 -9.57
N THR A 52 0.40 -0.44 -10.59
CA THR A 52 -0.49 0.70 -10.83
C THR A 52 -1.86 0.18 -11.24
N VAL A 53 -2.87 0.47 -10.44
CA VAL A 53 -4.27 0.20 -10.78
C VAL A 53 -4.62 1.03 -12.02
N THR A 54 -4.99 0.37 -13.12
CA THR A 54 -5.37 1.01 -14.40
C THR A 54 -6.85 1.37 -14.41
#